data_AF-K0SIR0-F1
#
_entry.id   AF-K0SIR0-F1
#
_cell.length_a   1.000
_cell.length_b   1.000
_cell.length_c   1.000
_cell.angle_alpha   90.00
_cell.angle_beta   90.00
_cell.angle_gamma   90.00
#
_symmetry.space_group_name_H-M   'P 1'
#
loop_
_entity.id
_entity.type
_entity.pdbx_description
1 polymer ?
#
loop_
_entity_poly.entity_id
_entity_poly.type
_entity_poly.pdbx_seq_one_letter_code
_entity_poly.pdbx_strand_id
1 'polypeptide(L)'
;MEVQTSARAEYGGSHEGRLSEVSKLYDVNNDGRLDEAEAAMRAMDKTGRGYLTNDKVYHLMKEHINTQEKLLRSKRLVFGLVALVVLLALSNLGTSIAAAYLSKDTKVNSGSDLVNKRTNDVIGTATVSDNLAMRRVATDSEGRRLADAPCPRTELPGGDVFFDCLVDSQMFIDDDTCDRLLKKCSRGGSVNLVQTLRSGAMDSTEICPLRHGQLSSNLKSRVTNQLGSEIVITRVEGGCDIEGLEGGEGDMCDTSADCKDDLSCYLNKEESQSCSARCRRLRFAKHRGDMCVNECMQPKCTSVSVGSQAMSFADEVVAGEVTGEEESMVLEP
;
A
#
# COMPACT_ATOMS: atom_id res chain seq x y z
N MET A 1 25.10 11.75 -8.68
CA MET A 1 26.56 11.66 -8.90
C MET A 1 26.80 12.01 -10.35
N GLU A 2 27.01 13.28 -10.63
CA GLU A 2 27.25 13.78 -11.98
C GLU A 2 28.70 13.50 -12.37
N VAL A 3 28.88 12.82 -13.50
CA VAL A 3 30.16 12.53 -14.11
C VAL A 3 30.58 13.78 -14.88
N GLN A 4 31.47 14.59 -14.29
CA GLN A 4 32.13 15.67 -14.99
C GLN A 4 33.11 15.08 -16.03
N THR A 5 32.69 15.14 -17.29
CA THR A 5 33.54 14.90 -18.46
C THR A 5 34.59 16.00 -18.56
N SER A 6 35.85 15.61 -18.36
CA SER A 6 37.04 16.44 -18.53
C SER A 6 37.15 16.98 -19.95
N ALA A 7 37.28 18.30 -20.05
CA ALA A 7 37.49 19.05 -21.27
C ALA A 7 38.81 18.66 -21.95
N ARG A 8 38.68 18.32 -23.23
CA ARG A 8 39.79 18.04 -24.15
C ARG A 8 40.45 19.38 -24.50
N ALA A 9 41.64 19.63 -23.96
CA ALA A 9 42.42 20.81 -24.29
C ALA A 9 42.84 20.76 -25.78
N GLU A 10 42.46 21.79 -26.51
CA GLU A 10 42.85 22.04 -27.90
C GLU A 10 44.36 22.29 -28.00
N TYR A 11 45.01 21.55 -28.89
CA TYR A 11 46.44 21.65 -29.19
C TYR A 11 46.66 22.87 -30.10
N GLY A 12 46.86 24.04 -29.49
CA GLY A 12 47.13 25.29 -30.19
C GLY A 12 48.61 25.46 -30.56
N GLY A 13 48.86 25.67 -31.86
CA GLY A 13 49.88 26.60 -32.38
C GLY A 13 51.36 26.28 -32.12
N SER A 14 52.04 25.73 -33.14
CA SER A 14 53.49 25.64 -33.21
C SER A 14 54.13 27.03 -33.32
N HIS A 15 54.57 27.59 -32.19
CA HIS A 15 55.72 28.46 -32.22
C HIS A 15 56.97 27.59 -32.30
N GLU A 16 57.72 27.67 -33.40
CA GLU A 16 59.10 27.18 -33.51
C GLU A 16 60.01 28.00 -32.57
N GLY A 17 59.80 27.84 -31.27
CA GLY A 17 60.73 28.33 -30.26
C GLY A 17 61.98 27.48 -30.37
N ARG A 18 63.06 28.06 -30.92
CA ARG A 18 64.39 27.41 -30.90
C ARG A 18 64.67 26.93 -29.48
N LEU A 19 64.83 25.61 -29.30
CA LEU A 19 65.22 25.02 -28.03
C LEU A 19 66.48 25.72 -27.50
N SER A 20 66.49 26.04 -26.22
CA SER A 20 67.68 26.63 -25.59
C SER A 20 68.87 25.66 -25.72
N GLU A 21 70.12 26.15 -25.68
CA GLU A 21 71.28 25.27 -25.82
C GLU A 21 71.26 24.09 -24.82
N VAL A 22 70.83 24.36 -23.58
CA VAL A 22 70.64 23.33 -22.56
C VAL A 22 69.47 22.37 -22.89
N SER A 23 68.43 22.81 -23.59
CA SER A 23 67.30 21.94 -23.99
C SER A 23 67.74 20.90 -25.00
N LYS A 24 68.61 21.29 -25.93
CA LYS A 24 69.11 20.39 -26.98
C LYS A 24 69.89 19.20 -26.43
N LEU A 25 70.42 19.31 -25.20
CA LEU A 25 71.11 18.20 -24.52
C LEU A 25 70.14 17.12 -24.00
N TYR A 26 68.85 17.46 -23.86
CA TYR A 26 67.81 16.54 -23.41
C TYR A 26 66.96 15.97 -24.55
N ASP A 27 67.10 16.51 -25.76
CA ASP A 27 66.45 16.05 -26.98
C ASP A 27 67.21 14.82 -27.52
N VAL A 28 66.78 13.62 -27.11
CA VAL A 28 67.48 12.37 -27.39
C VAL A 28 67.31 11.98 -28.86
N ASN A 29 66.16 12.30 -29.45
CA ASN A 29 65.84 11.95 -30.84
C ASN A 29 66.24 13.05 -31.86
N ASN A 30 66.70 14.21 -31.40
CA ASN A 30 67.04 15.40 -32.18
C ASN A 30 65.89 15.91 -33.06
N ASP A 31 64.64 15.74 -32.61
CA ASP A 31 63.47 16.20 -33.36
C ASP A 31 63.19 17.71 -33.20
N GLY A 32 64.00 18.39 -32.36
CA GLY A 32 63.89 19.81 -32.11
C GLY A 32 62.76 20.17 -31.14
N ARG A 33 62.16 19.18 -30.49
CA ARG A 33 61.17 19.32 -29.42
C ARG A 33 61.60 18.47 -28.23
N LEU A 34 60.95 18.68 -27.09
CA LEU A 34 61.14 17.83 -25.91
C LEU A 34 59.81 17.10 -25.71
N ASP A 35 59.85 15.78 -25.71
CA ASP A 35 58.69 15.00 -25.31
C ASP A 35 58.38 15.19 -23.80
N GLU A 36 57.28 14.63 -23.31
CA GLU A 36 56.89 14.80 -21.89
C GLU A 36 57.98 14.29 -20.92
N ALA A 37 58.68 13.22 -21.28
CA ALA A 37 59.73 12.63 -20.45
C ALA A 37 61.00 13.49 -20.48
N GLU A 38 61.42 13.95 -21.66
CA GLU A 38 62.56 14.83 -21.84
C GLU A 38 62.33 16.21 -21.20
N ALA A 39 61.12 16.75 -21.31
CA ALA A 39 60.72 17.98 -20.63
C ALA A 39 60.72 17.82 -19.10
N ALA A 40 60.26 16.68 -18.58
CA ALA A 40 60.32 16.36 -17.16
C ALA A 40 61.78 16.21 -16.68
N MET A 41 62.64 15.53 -17.45
CA MET A 41 64.08 15.44 -17.19
C MET A 41 64.72 16.83 -17.10
N ARG A 42 64.46 17.68 -18.09
CA ARG A 42 64.92 19.07 -18.09
C ARG A 42 64.42 19.85 -16.87
N ALA A 43 63.15 19.70 -16.48
CA ALA A 43 62.59 20.40 -15.33
C ALA A 43 63.24 20.00 -13.99
N MET A 44 63.79 18.78 -13.90
CA MET A 44 64.52 18.32 -12.72
C MET A 44 65.97 18.84 -12.65
N ASP A 45 66.57 19.22 -13.78
CA ASP A 45 67.90 19.84 -13.83
C ASP A 45 67.84 21.34 -13.55
N LYS A 46 67.58 21.69 -12.30
CA LYS A 46 67.61 23.09 -11.82
C LYS A 46 68.97 23.77 -11.97
N THR A 47 70.03 22.97 -12.15
CA THR A 47 71.39 23.47 -12.28
C THR A 47 71.78 23.84 -13.71
N GLY A 48 70.95 23.48 -14.70
CA GLY A 48 71.20 23.77 -16.11
C GLY A 48 72.48 23.12 -16.66
N ARG A 49 72.89 21.98 -16.09
CA ARG A 49 74.14 21.28 -16.47
C ARG A 49 74.00 20.42 -17.72
N GLY A 50 72.76 20.12 -18.14
CA GLY A 50 72.49 19.29 -19.30
C GLY A 50 72.58 17.79 -19.04
N TYR A 51 72.64 17.37 -17.77
CA TYR A 51 72.54 15.97 -17.38
C TYR A 51 71.92 15.84 -15.97
N LEU A 52 71.24 14.72 -15.71
CA LEU A 52 70.75 14.38 -14.37
C LEU A 52 71.84 13.67 -13.58
N THR A 53 71.93 13.99 -12.29
CA THR A 53 72.75 13.21 -11.35
C THR A 53 72.08 11.85 -11.08
N ASN A 54 72.89 10.83 -10.78
CA ASN A 54 72.39 9.47 -10.46
C ASN A 54 71.32 9.47 -9.35
N ASP A 55 71.40 10.38 -8.39
CA ASP A 55 70.39 10.57 -7.34
C ASP A 55 69.00 10.91 -7.91
N LYS A 56 68.94 11.85 -8.87
CA LYS A 56 67.68 12.24 -9.51
C LYS A 56 67.11 11.14 -10.39
N VAL A 57 67.97 10.43 -11.12
CA VAL A 57 67.57 9.27 -11.92
C VAL A 57 66.98 8.17 -11.03
N TYR A 58 67.61 7.90 -9.88
CA TYR A 58 67.10 6.92 -8.91
C TYR A 58 65.71 7.30 -8.38
N HIS A 59 65.50 8.57 -8.04
CA HIS A 59 64.20 9.06 -7.57
C HIS A 59 63.11 8.92 -8.63
N LEU A 60 63.40 9.26 -9.89
CA LEU A 60 62.45 9.11 -10.99
C LEU A 60 62.08 7.65 -11.24
N MET A 61 63.05 6.75 -11.20
CA MET A 61 62.79 5.31 -11.40
C MET A 61 61.97 4.72 -10.24
N LYS A 62 62.26 5.15 -9.00
CA LYS A 62 61.48 4.74 -7.81
C LYS A 62 60.02 5.20 -7.89
N GLU A 63 59.78 6.40 -8.40
CA GLU A 63 58.42 6.93 -8.59
C GLU A 63 57.63 6.15 -9.65
N HIS A 64 58.27 5.77 -10.76
CA HIS A 64 57.64 4.89 -11.77
C HIS A 64 57.28 3.51 -11.21
N ILE A 65 58.16 2.88 -10.43
CA ILE A 65 57.89 1.57 -9.82
C ILE A 65 56.69 1.66 -8.87
N ASN A 66 56.66 2.68 -8.00
CA ASN A 66 55.53 2.89 -7.07
C ASN A 66 54.21 3.15 -7.80
N THR A 67 54.26 3.85 -8.94
CA THR A 67 53.06 4.14 -9.75
C THR A 67 52.55 2.87 -10.44
N GLN A 68 53.44 2.02 -10.96
CA GLN A 68 53.06 0.72 -11.54
C GLN A 68 52.42 -0.22 -10.51
N GLU A 69 52.94 -0.30 -9.29
CA GLU A 69 52.33 -1.12 -8.23
C GLU A 69 50.91 -0.67 -7.89
N LYS A 70 50.66 0.64 -7.84
CA LYS A 70 49.32 1.20 -7.61
C LYS A 70 48.37 0.84 -8.75
N LEU A 71 48.84 0.89 -10.00
CA LEU A 71 48.04 0.51 -11.16
C LEU A 71 47.74 -0.99 -11.21
N LEU A 72 48.65 -1.84 -10.75
CA LEU A 72 48.38 -3.29 -10.66
C LEU A 72 47.36 -3.62 -9.56
N ARG A 73 47.45 -2.95 -8.39
CA ARG A 73 46.45 -3.10 -7.33
C ARG A 73 45.07 -2.60 -7.77
N SER A 74 44.99 -1.45 -8.45
CA SER A 74 43.71 -0.92 -8.93
C SER A 74 43.09 -1.81 -10.02
N LYS A 75 43.89 -2.35 -10.96
CA LYS A 75 43.41 -3.31 -11.95
C LYS A 75 42.78 -4.55 -11.30
N ARG A 76 43.38 -5.10 -10.25
CA ARG A 76 42.83 -6.26 -9.54
C ARG A 76 41.47 -5.95 -8.89
N LEU A 77 41.29 -4.76 -8.31
CA LEU A 77 40.02 -4.32 -7.75
C LEU A 77 38.94 -4.14 -8.83
N VAL A 78 39.30 -3.55 -9.98
CA VAL A 78 38.38 -3.36 -11.10
C VAL A 78 37.91 -4.71 -11.65
N PHE A 79 38.82 -5.67 -11.86
CA PHE A 79 38.44 -7.02 -12.30
C PHE A 79 37.52 -7.73 -11.30
N GLY A 80 37.77 -7.57 -9.99
CA GLY A 80 36.90 -8.10 -8.95
C GLY A 80 35.49 -7.49 -8.98
N LEU A 81 35.39 -6.18 -9.20
CA LEU A 81 34.10 -5.49 -9.28
C LEU A 81 33.31 -5.91 -10.53
N VAL A 82 33.96 -6.05 -11.68
CA VAL A 82 33.33 -6.56 -12.90
C VAL A 82 32.80 -7.99 -12.71
N ALA A 83 33.60 -8.88 -12.12
CA ALA A 83 33.16 -10.25 -11.83
C ALA A 83 31.96 -10.29 -10.88
N LEU A 84 31.95 -9.43 -9.85
CA LEU A 84 30.84 -9.33 -8.91
C LEU A 84 29.54 -8.85 -9.57
N VAL A 85 29.63 -7.86 -10.46
CA VAL A 85 28.47 -7.38 -11.23
C VAL A 85 27.90 -8.49 -12.12
N VAL A 86 28.75 -9.27 -12.78
CA VAL A 86 28.31 -10.41 -13.60
C VAL A 86 27.63 -11.48 -12.73
N LEU A 87 28.17 -11.81 -11.56
CA LEU A 87 27.54 -12.73 -10.61
C LEU A 87 26.18 -12.22 -10.13
N LEU A 88 26.06 -10.92 -9.85
CA LEU A 88 24.80 -10.30 -9.47
C LEU A 88 23.75 -10.39 -10.59
N ALA A 89 24.16 -10.16 -11.84
CA ALA A 89 23.30 -10.31 -13.00
C ALA A 89 22.83 -11.75 -13.20
N LEU A 90 23.73 -12.73 -13.03
CA LEU A 90 23.38 -14.17 -13.09
C LEU A 90 22.43 -14.58 -11.97
N SER A 91 22.56 -14.01 -10.77
CA SER A 91 21.65 -14.26 -9.65
C SER A 91 20.23 -13.78 -9.99
N ASN A 92 20.09 -12.57 -10.52
CA ASN A 92 18.80 -12.02 -10.93
C ASN A 92 18.18 -12.77 -12.12
N LEU A 93 19.02 -13.29 -13.03
CA LEU A 93 18.57 -14.17 -14.09
C LEU A 93 18.03 -15.49 -13.53
N GLY A 94 18.73 -16.10 -12.57
CA GLY A 94 18.35 -17.36 -11.93
C GLY A 94 17.01 -17.27 -11.19
N THR A 95 16.79 -16.20 -10.41
CA THR A 95 15.51 -15.98 -9.72
C THR A 95 14.35 -15.80 -10.70
N SER A 96 14.57 -15.08 -11.81
CA SER A 96 13.56 -14.88 -12.85
C SER A 96 13.19 -16.19 -13.56
N ILE A 97 14.17 -17.05 -13.86
CA ILE A 97 13.93 -18.36 -14.48
C ILE A 97 13.19 -19.29 -13.51
N ALA A 98 13.57 -19.30 -12.22
CA ALA A 98 12.89 -20.10 -11.20
C ALA A 98 11.42 -19.68 -11.06
N ALA A 99 11.13 -18.38 -11.02
CA ALA A 99 9.78 -17.85 -10.97
C ALA A 99 8.96 -18.23 -12.23
N ALA A 100 9.56 -18.13 -13.42
CA ALA A 100 8.91 -18.52 -14.67
C ALA A 100 8.62 -20.02 -14.76
N TYR A 101 9.49 -20.86 -14.18
CA TYR A 101 9.25 -22.31 -14.15
C TYR A 101 8.10 -22.66 -13.21
N LEU A 102 8.05 -22.03 -12.02
CA LEU A 102 6.95 -22.21 -11.07
C LEU A 102 5.60 -21.71 -11.63
N SER A 103 5.58 -20.62 -12.39
CA SER A 103 4.35 -20.11 -13.00
C SER A 103 3.82 -21.01 -14.12
N LYS A 104 4.68 -21.75 -14.82
CA LYS A 104 4.27 -22.65 -15.90
C LYS A 104 3.54 -23.90 -15.40
N ASP A 105 3.91 -24.40 -14.23
CA ASP A 105 3.33 -25.61 -13.64
C ASP A 105 2.11 -25.32 -12.74
N THR A 106 1.67 -24.06 -12.64
CA THR A 106 0.45 -23.67 -11.93
C THR A 106 -0.66 -23.31 -12.93
N LYS A 107 -1.88 -23.79 -12.68
CA LYS A 107 -3.09 -23.41 -13.42
C LYS A 107 -4.14 -22.95 -12.43
N VAL A 108 -4.88 -21.90 -12.75
CA VAL A 108 -6.05 -21.49 -11.97
C VAL A 108 -7.20 -22.45 -12.30
N ASN A 109 -7.71 -23.16 -11.30
CA ASN A 109 -8.92 -23.98 -11.46
C ASN A 109 -10.16 -23.07 -11.46
N SER A 110 -11.33 -23.59 -11.86
CA SER A 110 -12.61 -22.85 -11.86
C SER A 110 -12.99 -22.28 -10.49
N GLY A 111 -12.36 -22.76 -9.42
CA GLY A 111 -12.50 -22.26 -8.04
C GLY A 111 -11.51 -21.17 -7.63
N SER A 112 -10.79 -20.53 -8.56
CA SER A 112 -9.73 -19.53 -8.31
C SER A 112 -8.47 -20.03 -7.57
N ASP A 113 -8.39 -21.32 -7.24
CA ASP A 113 -7.23 -21.92 -6.58
C ASP A 113 -6.11 -22.21 -7.60
N LEU A 114 -4.86 -21.94 -7.24
CA LEU A 114 -3.70 -22.36 -8.03
C LEU A 114 -3.42 -23.85 -7.75
N VAL A 115 -3.64 -24.66 -8.77
CA VAL A 115 -3.38 -26.11 -8.73
C VAL A 115 -2.17 -26.45 -9.58
N ASN A 116 -1.42 -27.47 -9.16
CA ASN A 116 -0.36 -28.06 -9.96
C ASN A 116 -0.98 -28.68 -11.21
N LYS A 117 -0.49 -28.29 -12.39
CA LYS A 117 -1.01 -28.81 -13.66
C LYS A 117 -0.83 -30.33 -13.82
N ARG A 118 0.16 -30.93 -13.15
CA ARG A 118 0.50 -32.36 -13.28
C ARG A 118 -0.22 -33.23 -12.25
N THR A 119 -0.29 -32.79 -11.01
CA THR A 119 -0.87 -33.61 -9.92
C THR A 119 -2.30 -33.20 -9.55
N ASN A 120 -2.78 -32.05 -10.02
CA ASN A 120 -4.00 -31.38 -9.55
C ASN A 120 -4.01 -31.07 -8.05
N ASP A 121 -2.86 -31.18 -7.36
CA ASP A 121 -2.74 -30.78 -5.97
C ASP A 121 -2.76 -29.26 -5.85
N VAL A 122 -3.42 -28.76 -4.82
CA VAL A 122 -3.39 -27.34 -4.46
C VAL A 122 -1.98 -26.99 -3.99
N ILE A 123 -1.24 -26.23 -4.80
CA ILE A 123 0.07 -25.74 -4.39
C ILE A 123 -0.20 -24.50 -3.57
N GLY A 124 0.06 -24.58 -2.26
CA GLY A 124 -0.21 -23.53 -1.27
C GLY A 124 0.07 -22.14 -1.81
N THR A 125 -0.98 -21.49 -2.29
CA THR A 125 -0.99 -20.04 -2.42
C THR A 125 -1.08 -19.48 -1.02
N ALA A 126 -0.33 -18.39 -0.76
CA ALA A 126 -0.72 -17.46 0.29
C ALA A 126 -2.25 -17.38 0.26
N THR A 127 -2.89 -17.74 1.36
CA THR A 127 -4.34 -17.91 1.43
C THR A 127 -4.97 -16.63 0.89
N VAL A 128 -5.38 -16.65 -0.38
CA VAL A 128 -6.00 -15.48 -1.01
C VAL A 128 -7.33 -15.40 -0.30
N SER A 129 -7.38 -14.53 0.70
CA SER A 129 -8.60 -14.35 1.47
C SER A 129 -9.66 -13.83 0.53
N ASP A 130 -10.73 -14.60 0.43
CA ASP A 130 -11.86 -14.20 -0.38
C ASP A 130 -12.63 -13.14 0.41
N ASN A 131 -12.80 -11.98 -0.19
CA ASN A 131 -13.57 -10.90 0.41
C ASN A 131 -14.99 -11.00 -0.13
N LEU A 132 -15.93 -11.40 0.73
CA LEU A 132 -17.34 -11.52 0.38
C LEU A 132 -18.09 -10.32 0.95
N ALA A 133 -18.78 -9.57 0.10
CA ALA A 133 -19.54 -8.41 0.55
C ALA A 133 -20.80 -8.88 1.30
N MET A 134 -21.04 -8.28 2.46
CA MET A 134 -22.28 -8.47 3.22
C MET A 134 -23.11 -7.18 3.21
N ARG A 135 -24.43 -7.32 3.20
CA ARG A 135 -25.38 -6.21 3.19
C ARG A 135 -26.32 -6.28 4.40
N ARG A 136 -26.77 -5.14 4.89
CA ARG A 136 -27.86 -5.07 5.87
C ARG A 136 -29.20 -5.25 5.18
N VAL A 137 -30.08 -6.01 5.83
CA VAL A 137 -31.48 -6.17 5.42
C VAL A 137 -32.36 -5.82 6.61
N ALA A 138 -33.36 -4.96 6.36
CA ALA A 138 -34.33 -4.58 7.38
C ALA A 138 -35.25 -5.77 7.71
N THR A 139 -35.52 -5.96 8.99
CA THR A 139 -36.53 -6.90 9.47
C THR A 139 -37.78 -6.15 9.94
N ASP A 140 -38.95 -6.75 9.73
CA ASP A 140 -40.20 -6.25 10.28
C ASP A 140 -40.31 -6.55 11.78
N SER A 141 -41.37 -6.05 12.42
CA SER A 141 -41.64 -6.29 13.85
C SER A 141 -41.87 -7.77 14.22
N GLU A 142 -42.14 -8.63 13.24
CA GLU A 142 -42.28 -10.07 13.42
C GLU A 142 -40.97 -10.82 13.14
N GLY A 143 -39.87 -10.10 12.88
CA GLY A 143 -38.57 -10.66 12.52
C GLY A 143 -38.52 -11.24 11.12
N ARG A 144 -39.53 -11.00 10.27
CA ARG A 144 -39.52 -11.40 8.86
C ARG A 144 -38.77 -10.35 8.05
N ARG A 145 -38.05 -10.85 7.05
CA ARG A 145 -37.25 -10.01 6.18
C ARG A 145 -38.17 -9.31 5.19
N LEU A 146 -38.03 -8.00 5.07
CA LEU A 146 -38.67 -7.24 3.99
C LEU A 146 -37.92 -7.60 2.70
N ALA A 147 -38.42 -8.63 2.00
CA ALA A 147 -37.78 -9.23 0.83
C ALA A 147 -37.32 -8.14 -0.16
N ASP A 148 -36.02 -8.12 -0.43
CA ASP A 148 -35.36 -7.25 -1.40
C ASP A 148 -35.54 -5.73 -1.23
N ALA A 149 -35.98 -5.25 -0.07
CA ALA A 149 -35.84 -3.85 0.27
C ALA A 149 -34.43 -3.65 0.87
N PRO A 150 -33.41 -3.21 0.09
CA PRO A 150 -32.26 -2.56 0.72
C PRO A 150 -32.83 -1.45 1.61
N CYS A 151 -32.20 -1.19 2.76
CA CYS A 151 -32.62 -0.06 3.60
C CYS A 151 -32.88 1.15 2.69
N PRO A 152 -34.01 1.86 2.86
CA PRO A 152 -34.44 2.85 1.90
C PRO A 152 -33.31 3.81 1.60
N ARG A 153 -32.95 3.87 0.32
CA ARG A 153 -31.94 4.76 -0.21
C ARG A 153 -32.55 6.17 -0.19
N THR A 154 -32.26 6.92 0.85
CA THR A 154 -32.72 8.31 0.96
C THR A 154 -31.67 9.21 0.33
N GLU A 155 -32.04 9.86 -0.76
CA GLU A 155 -31.20 10.87 -1.41
C GLU A 155 -31.43 12.21 -0.72
N LEU A 156 -30.38 12.75 -0.10
CA LEU A 156 -30.40 14.08 0.49
C LEU A 156 -30.39 15.14 -0.62
N PRO A 157 -31.00 16.32 -0.39
CA PRO A 157 -30.85 17.47 -1.27
C PRO A 157 -29.38 17.91 -1.31
N GLY A 158 -28.64 17.38 -2.29
CA GLY A 158 -27.17 17.46 -2.37
C GLY A 158 -26.52 16.31 -3.15
N GLY A 159 -27.27 15.23 -3.42
CA GLY A 159 -26.78 14.06 -4.15
C GLY A 159 -26.09 13.01 -3.26
N ASP A 160 -26.02 13.27 -1.96
CA ASP A 160 -25.56 12.31 -0.97
C ASP A 160 -26.66 11.27 -0.71
N VAL A 161 -26.25 10.01 -0.64
CA VAL A 161 -27.15 8.87 -0.52
C VAL A 161 -26.95 8.27 0.86
N PHE A 162 -28.02 8.13 1.66
CA PHE A 162 -27.95 7.41 2.94
C PHE A 162 -28.95 6.26 3.00
N PHE A 163 -28.59 5.23 3.75
CA PHE A 163 -29.41 4.06 4.02
C PHE A 163 -29.95 4.17 5.44
N ASP A 164 -31.27 4.34 5.59
CA ASP A 164 -31.90 4.48 6.91
C ASP A 164 -32.35 3.12 7.44
N CYS A 165 -31.47 2.43 8.17
CA CYS A 165 -31.79 1.16 8.83
C CYS A 165 -32.17 1.40 10.31
N LEU A 166 -33.09 2.33 10.59
CA LEU A 166 -33.53 2.69 11.95
C LEU A 166 -34.26 1.56 12.71
N VAL A 167 -34.58 0.44 12.04
CA VAL A 167 -35.23 -0.74 12.61
C VAL A 167 -34.24 -1.91 12.62
N ASP A 168 -34.41 -2.85 13.56
CA ASP A 168 -33.59 -4.05 13.73
C ASP A 168 -33.12 -4.60 12.37
N SER A 169 -31.83 -4.43 12.10
CA SER A 169 -31.21 -4.81 10.84
C SER A 169 -30.25 -5.95 11.08
N GLN A 170 -30.30 -6.96 10.20
CA GLN A 170 -29.43 -8.13 10.29
C GLN A 170 -28.47 -8.15 9.11
N MET A 171 -27.28 -8.70 9.34
CA MET A 171 -26.26 -8.87 8.31
C MET A 171 -26.61 -10.08 7.46
N PHE A 172 -26.62 -9.87 6.13
CA PHE A 172 -27.09 -10.87 5.18
C PHE A 172 -26.17 -10.99 3.97
N ILE A 173 -26.08 -12.21 3.46
CA ILE A 173 -25.37 -12.57 2.24
C ILE A 173 -26.32 -13.37 1.33
N ASP A 174 -26.27 -13.13 0.02
CA ASP A 174 -27.04 -13.88 -0.98
C ASP A 174 -26.70 -15.38 -1.04
N ASP A 175 -27.59 -16.19 -1.60
CA ASP A 175 -27.42 -17.65 -1.71
C ASP A 175 -26.11 -18.07 -2.37
N ASP A 176 -25.74 -17.48 -3.50
CA ASP A 176 -24.51 -17.83 -4.23
C ASP A 176 -23.26 -17.54 -3.39
N THR A 177 -23.25 -16.37 -2.75
CA THR A 177 -22.15 -15.93 -1.88
C THR A 177 -22.11 -16.75 -0.59
N CYS A 178 -23.26 -17.16 -0.04
CA CYS A 178 -23.30 -18.04 1.11
C CYS A 178 -22.77 -19.45 0.78
N ASP A 179 -23.20 -20.05 -0.33
CA ASP A 179 -22.69 -21.36 -0.74
C ASP A 179 -21.17 -21.30 -1.01
N ARG A 180 -20.68 -20.18 -1.52
CA ARG A 180 -19.24 -19.92 -1.69
C ARG A 180 -18.52 -19.81 -0.35
N LEU A 181 -19.07 -19.06 0.62
CA LEU A 181 -18.55 -18.95 2.00
C LEU A 181 -18.43 -20.34 2.64
N LEU A 182 -19.54 -21.10 2.68
CA LEU A 182 -19.60 -22.42 3.29
C LEU A 182 -18.62 -23.40 2.65
N LYS A 183 -18.52 -23.38 1.30
CA LYS A 183 -17.61 -24.24 0.55
C LYS A 183 -16.14 -23.88 0.75
N LYS A 184 -15.79 -22.60 0.84
CA LYS A 184 -14.40 -22.18 1.06
C LYS A 184 -13.95 -22.46 2.50
N CYS A 185 -14.79 -22.12 3.47
CA CYS A 185 -14.51 -22.39 4.88
C CYS A 185 -14.40 -23.88 5.19
N SER A 186 -15.27 -24.73 4.64
CA SER A 186 -15.21 -26.19 4.83
C SER A 186 -13.95 -26.83 4.22
N ARG A 187 -13.32 -26.17 3.24
CA ARG A 187 -12.04 -26.59 2.65
C ARG A 187 -10.81 -26.04 3.39
N GLY A 188 -11.01 -25.30 4.49
CA GLY A 188 -9.93 -24.63 5.21
C GLY A 188 -9.38 -23.38 4.51
N GLY A 189 -10.12 -22.83 3.53
CA GLY A 189 -9.77 -21.55 2.90
C GLY A 189 -10.04 -20.37 3.85
N SER A 190 -9.32 -19.27 3.66
CA SER A 190 -9.57 -18.03 4.39
C SER A 190 -10.65 -17.21 3.71
N VAL A 191 -11.59 -16.69 4.50
CA VAL A 191 -12.71 -15.88 4.01
C VAL A 191 -12.92 -14.72 4.95
N ASN A 192 -12.94 -13.51 4.38
CA ASN A 192 -13.30 -12.28 5.07
C ASN A 192 -14.68 -11.83 4.60
N LEU A 193 -15.50 -11.38 5.56
CA LEU A 193 -16.72 -10.67 5.25
C LEU A 193 -16.43 -9.18 5.27
N VAL A 194 -16.81 -8.49 4.21
CA VAL A 194 -16.61 -7.05 4.07
C VAL A 194 -17.96 -6.36 4.17
N GLN A 195 -18.11 -5.53 5.18
CA GLN A 195 -19.22 -4.62 5.33
C GLN A 195 -18.81 -3.24 4.83
N THR A 196 -19.68 -2.61 4.05
CA THR A 196 -19.55 -1.19 3.72
C THR A 196 -20.41 -0.40 4.70
N LEU A 197 -19.78 0.44 5.51
CA LEU A 197 -20.41 1.31 6.49
C LEU A 197 -21.06 2.54 5.81
N ARG A 198 -21.89 3.28 6.54
CA ARG A 198 -22.55 4.50 6.02
C ARG A 198 -21.58 5.56 5.51
N SER A 199 -20.39 5.69 6.10
CA SER A 199 -19.34 6.60 5.63
C SER A 199 -18.71 6.19 4.28
N GLY A 200 -18.98 4.98 3.80
CA GLY A 200 -18.25 4.35 2.71
C GLY A 200 -16.96 3.65 3.15
N ALA A 201 -16.62 3.70 4.44
CA ALA A 201 -15.55 2.89 5.00
C ALA A 201 -15.91 1.40 4.89
N MET A 202 -14.89 0.57 4.65
CA MET A 202 -15.06 -0.88 4.60
C MET A 202 -14.49 -1.49 5.87
N ASP A 203 -15.32 -2.23 6.60
CA ASP A 203 -14.87 -3.09 7.70
C ASP A 203 -14.79 -4.53 7.22
N SER A 204 -13.74 -5.24 7.64
CA SER A 204 -13.43 -6.59 7.15
C SER A 204 -13.20 -7.52 8.32
N THR A 205 -14.11 -8.47 8.52
CA THR A 205 -14.01 -9.47 9.57
C THR A 205 -13.58 -10.82 9.00
N GLU A 206 -12.50 -11.38 9.54
CA GLU A 206 -12.07 -12.74 9.18
C GLU A 206 -12.97 -13.78 9.86
N ILE A 207 -13.64 -14.59 9.03
CA ILE A 207 -14.52 -15.68 9.50
C ILE A 207 -13.77 -16.99 9.51
N CYS A 208 -13.02 -17.26 8.44
CA CYS A 208 -12.31 -18.51 8.25
C CYS A 208 -10.82 -18.22 8.05
N PRO A 209 -9.92 -19.06 8.59
CA PRO A 209 -10.18 -20.42 9.09
C PRO A 209 -10.83 -20.49 10.49
N LEU A 210 -11.60 -21.56 10.71
CA LEU A 210 -12.34 -21.79 11.95
C LEU A 210 -11.45 -22.44 13.02
N ARG A 211 -11.56 -21.97 14.26
CA ARG A 211 -10.92 -22.59 15.43
C ARG A 211 -11.79 -23.72 16.00
N HIS A 212 -13.09 -23.48 16.12
CA HIS A 212 -14.07 -24.42 16.64
C HIS A 212 -15.39 -24.33 15.87
N GLY A 213 -16.18 -25.41 15.91
CA GLY A 213 -17.45 -25.54 15.20
C GLY A 213 -17.31 -26.11 13.79
N GLN A 214 -18.44 -26.41 13.17
CA GLN A 214 -18.52 -26.88 11.79
C GLN A 214 -19.67 -26.16 11.10
N LEU A 215 -19.43 -25.71 9.87
CA LEU A 215 -20.47 -25.12 9.03
C LEU A 215 -21.33 -26.23 8.44
N SER A 216 -22.63 -26.13 8.65
CA SER A 216 -23.66 -26.94 8.04
C SER A 216 -24.29 -26.18 6.88
N SER A 217 -24.59 -26.87 5.78
CA SER A 217 -25.25 -26.24 4.63
C SER A 217 -26.72 -25.93 4.85
N ASN A 218 -27.37 -26.59 5.82
CA ASN A 218 -28.82 -26.62 5.97
C ASN A 218 -29.30 -26.22 7.38
N LEU A 219 -28.38 -26.03 8.34
CA LEU A 219 -28.71 -25.78 9.74
C LEU A 219 -27.98 -24.54 10.25
N LYS A 220 -28.55 -23.93 11.30
CA LYS A 220 -27.90 -22.88 12.10
C LYS A 220 -26.53 -23.37 12.56
N SER A 221 -25.48 -22.71 12.09
CA SER A 221 -24.09 -23.08 12.29
C SER A 221 -23.43 -22.10 13.24
N ARG A 222 -22.99 -22.58 14.40
CA ARG A 222 -22.29 -21.78 15.41
C ARG A 222 -20.81 -22.12 15.32
N VAL A 223 -20.00 -21.14 14.97
CA VAL A 223 -18.56 -21.31 14.72
C VAL A 223 -17.76 -20.25 15.47
N THR A 224 -16.51 -20.56 15.76
CA THR A 224 -15.59 -19.61 16.40
C THR A 224 -14.40 -19.38 15.48
N ASN A 225 -14.13 -18.12 15.15
CA ASN A 225 -12.98 -17.77 14.32
C ASN A 225 -11.67 -17.85 15.12
N GLN A 226 -10.54 -17.52 14.47
CA GLN A 226 -9.23 -17.51 15.15
C GLN A 226 -9.13 -16.47 16.27
N LEU A 227 -9.86 -15.35 16.15
CA LEU A 227 -9.90 -14.28 17.14
C LEU A 227 -10.72 -14.64 18.38
N GLY A 228 -11.45 -15.77 18.35
CA GLY A 228 -12.31 -16.21 19.45
C GLY A 228 -13.72 -15.61 19.40
N SER A 229 -14.07 -14.88 18.35
CA SER A 229 -15.43 -14.38 18.14
C SER A 229 -16.34 -15.52 17.72
N GLU A 230 -17.49 -15.62 18.39
CA GLU A 230 -18.53 -16.58 18.06
C GLU A 230 -19.43 -16.01 16.98
N ILE A 231 -19.45 -16.65 15.82
CA ILE A 231 -20.21 -16.25 14.65
C ILE A 231 -21.27 -17.30 14.40
N VAL A 232 -22.49 -16.85 14.14
CA VAL A 232 -23.63 -17.72 13.94
C VAL A 232 -24.20 -17.47 12.56
N ILE A 233 -24.09 -18.48 11.69
CA ILE A 233 -24.56 -18.42 10.31
C ILE A 233 -25.82 -19.26 10.19
N THR A 234 -26.92 -18.62 9.82
CA THR A 234 -28.22 -19.27 9.66
C THR A 234 -28.64 -19.18 8.21
N ARG A 235 -28.86 -20.32 7.55
CA ARG A 235 -29.42 -20.33 6.19
C ARG A 235 -30.90 -19.99 6.23
N VAL A 236 -31.29 -19.00 5.44
CA VAL A 236 -32.66 -18.49 5.31
C VAL A 236 -33.05 -18.45 3.85
N GLU A 237 -34.30 -18.11 3.54
CA GLU A 237 -34.74 -17.98 2.16
C GLU A 237 -33.96 -16.86 1.44
N GLY A 238 -33.32 -17.21 0.32
CA GLY A 238 -32.54 -16.30 -0.51
C GLY A 238 -31.07 -16.10 -0.10
N GLY A 239 -30.60 -16.72 1.00
CA GLY A 239 -29.20 -16.63 1.42
C GLY A 239 -28.92 -17.02 2.87
N CYS A 240 -28.01 -16.30 3.53
CA CYS A 240 -27.60 -16.56 4.90
C CYS A 240 -27.55 -15.31 5.76
N ASP A 241 -28.18 -15.40 6.93
CA ASP A 241 -28.09 -14.41 8.00
C ASP A 241 -26.87 -14.70 8.86
N ILE A 242 -26.19 -13.65 9.30
CA ILE A 242 -24.92 -13.73 10.02
C ILE A 242 -25.03 -12.90 11.30
N GLU A 243 -24.94 -13.57 12.44
CA GLU A 243 -24.97 -12.97 13.77
C GLU A 243 -23.55 -13.09 14.40
N GLY A 244 -23.27 -12.30 15.43
CA GLY A 244 -22.01 -12.37 16.18
C GLY A 244 -20.82 -11.61 15.56
N LEU A 245 -21.11 -10.61 14.72
CA LEU A 245 -20.12 -9.69 14.14
C LEU A 245 -20.01 -8.37 14.94
N GLU A 246 -20.28 -8.43 16.24
CA GLU A 246 -20.29 -7.27 17.12
C GLU A 246 -18.86 -6.77 17.39
N GLY A 247 -18.65 -5.47 17.13
CA GLY A 247 -17.45 -4.72 17.44
C GLY A 247 -17.28 -4.44 18.93
N GLY A 248 -16.03 -4.34 19.36
CA GLY A 248 -15.65 -3.87 20.68
C GLY A 248 -15.60 -2.34 20.79
N GLU A 249 -15.18 -1.84 21.95
CA GLU A 249 -15.07 -0.40 22.20
C GLU A 249 -14.05 0.26 21.25
N GLY A 250 -14.49 1.33 20.57
CA GLY A 250 -13.71 2.06 19.57
C GLY A 250 -13.87 1.57 18.13
N ASP A 251 -14.49 0.42 17.91
CA ASP A 251 -14.79 -0.08 16.57
C ASP A 251 -15.89 0.74 15.90
N MET A 252 -15.85 0.82 14.57
CA MET A 252 -16.84 1.57 13.79
C MET A 252 -18.17 0.82 13.74
N CYS A 253 -19.28 1.56 13.83
CA CYS A 253 -20.62 0.99 13.83
C CYS A 253 -21.58 1.86 13.04
N ASP A 254 -22.64 1.26 12.50
CA ASP A 254 -23.77 1.99 11.90
C ASP A 254 -24.99 1.97 12.83
N THR A 255 -25.18 0.87 13.57
CA THR A 255 -26.32 0.64 14.47
C THR A 255 -25.84 0.12 15.83
N SER A 256 -26.67 0.22 16.87
CA SER A 256 -26.34 -0.32 18.19
C SER A 256 -26.16 -1.84 18.20
N ALA A 257 -26.79 -2.57 17.26
CA ALA A 257 -26.62 -4.01 17.10
C ALA A 257 -25.24 -4.42 16.60
N ASP A 258 -24.42 -3.46 16.17
CA ASP A 258 -23.04 -3.70 15.72
C ASP A 258 -22.06 -3.68 16.89
N CYS A 259 -22.53 -3.28 18.07
CA CYS A 259 -21.72 -3.14 19.25
C CYS A 259 -22.09 -4.24 20.24
N LYS A 260 -21.10 -4.75 20.97
CA LYS A 260 -21.34 -5.72 22.05
C LYS A 260 -22.30 -5.16 23.10
N ASP A 261 -23.07 -6.03 23.75
CA ASP A 261 -24.20 -5.75 24.67
C ASP A 261 -24.10 -4.46 25.52
N ASP A 262 -22.94 -4.16 26.11
CA ASP A 262 -22.75 -3.00 27.01
C ASP A 262 -22.33 -1.69 26.30
N LEU A 263 -22.24 -1.72 24.98
CA LEU A 263 -21.76 -0.62 24.14
C LEU A 263 -22.91 -0.07 23.29
N SER A 264 -22.92 1.24 23.10
CA SER A 264 -23.82 1.88 22.13
C SER A 264 -23.04 2.46 20.97
N CYS A 265 -23.69 2.45 19.80
CA CYS A 265 -23.16 3.10 18.62
C CYS A 265 -23.40 4.60 18.71
N TYR A 266 -22.36 5.37 19.02
CA TYR A 266 -22.46 6.80 19.27
C TYR A 266 -21.37 7.59 18.55
N LEU A 267 -21.74 8.77 18.03
CA LEU A 267 -20.79 9.70 17.44
C LEU A 267 -20.44 10.80 18.46
N ASN A 268 -19.22 10.76 18.98
CA ASN A 268 -18.70 11.86 19.79
C ASN A 268 -18.45 13.09 18.90
N LYS A 269 -19.35 14.09 18.99
CA LYS A 269 -19.30 15.31 18.18
C LYS A 269 -18.01 16.12 18.38
N GLU A 270 -17.48 16.16 19.60
CA GLU A 270 -16.25 16.93 19.88
C GLU A 270 -15.03 16.27 19.25
N GLU A 271 -14.90 14.95 19.42
CA GLU A 271 -13.80 14.18 18.83
C GLU A 271 -13.86 14.16 17.30
N SER A 272 -15.05 13.97 16.73
CA SER A 272 -15.25 13.98 15.27
C SER A 272 -14.97 15.36 14.65
N GLN A 273 -15.33 16.45 15.32
CA GLN A 273 -14.97 17.81 14.89
C GLN A 273 -13.45 18.06 14.96
N SER A 274 -12.80 17.63 16.04
CA SER A 274 -11.33 17.74 16.17
C SER A 274 -10.60 16.90 15.11
N CYS A 275 -11.09 15.69 14.84
CA CYS A 275 -10.58 14.77 13.82
C CYS A 275 -10.75 15.35 12.41
N SER A 276 -11.96 15.79 12.05
CA SER A 276 -12.23 16.38 10.73
C SER A 276 -11.44 17.67 10.49
N ALA A 277 -11.28 18.52 11.50
CA ALA A 277 -10.42 19.70 11.43
C ALA A 277 -8.95 19.34 11.16
N ARG A 278 -8.48 18.20 11.71
CA ARG A 278 -7.14 17.66 11.43
C ARG A 278 -7.03 17.13 10.00
N CYS A 279 -8.00 16.34 9.54
CA CYS A 279 -8.07 15.85 8.17
C CYS A 279 -8.02 16.99 7.14
N ARG A 280 -8.77 18.07 7.37
CA ARG A 280 -8.81 19.25 6.47
C ARG A 280 -7.47 20.02 6.40
N ARG A 281 -6.61 19.91 7.42
CA ARG A 281 -5.27 20.52 7.41
C ARG A 281 -4.25 19.68 6.65
N LEU A 282 -4.51 18.39 6.45
CA LEU A 282 -3.64 17.52 5.68
C LEU A 282 -3.75 17.90 4.19
N ARG A 283 -2.60 17.96 3.50
CA ARG A 283 -2.53 18.25 2.07
C ARG A 283 -2.83 17.00 1.23
N PHE A 284 -4.01 16.42 1.45
CA PHE A 284 -4.48 15.27 0.69
C PHE A 284 -5.13 15.71 -0.62
N ALA A 285 -5.10 14.82 -1.62
CA ALA A 285 -5.98 14.93 -2.77
C ALA A 285 -7.44 14.89 -2.28
N LYS A 286 -8.33 15.63 -2.96
CA LYS A 286 -9.74 15.83 -2.56
C LYS A 286 -10.40 14.52 -2.08
N HIS A 287 -10.35 13.46 -2.88
CA HIS A 287 -10.95 12.17 -2.55
C HIS A 287 -10.44 11.54 -1.23
N ARG A 288 -9.14 11.68 -0.91
CA ARG A 288 -8.58 11.17 0.35
C ARG A 288 -8.92 12.07 1.53
N GLY A 289 -9.02 13.39 1.29
CA GLY A 289 -9.50 14.34 2.29
C GLY A 289 -10.93 14.02 2.70
N ASP A 290 -11.80 13.79 1.71
CA ASP A 290 -13.20 13.44 1.92
C ASP A 290 -13.34 12.11 2.66
N MET A 291 -12.59 11.07 2.26
CA MET A 291 -12.54 9.78 2.95
C MET A 291 -12.09 9.91 4.43
N CYS A 292 -11.05 10.70 4.70
CA CYS A 292 -10.58 10.98 6.06
C CYS A 292 -11.65 11.66 6.91
N VAL A 293 -12.35 12.66 6.35
CA VAL A 293 -13.42 13.35 7.05
C VAL A 293 -14.60 12.42 7.31
N ASN A 294 -14.95 11.56 6.35
CA ASN A 294 -16.04 10.60 6.50
C ASN A 294 -15.73 9.56 7.59
N GLU A 295 -14.51 9.04 7.66
CA GLU A 295 -14.07 8.14 8.74
C GLU A 295 -14.13 8.83 10.11
N CYS A 296 -13.77 10.12 10.21
CA CYS A 296 -13.91 10.89 11.45
C CYS A 296 -15.36 11.06 11.91
N MET A 297 -16.31 11.03 10.96
CA MET A 297 -17.74 11.20 11.22
C MET A 297 -18.47 9.87 11.39
N GLN A 298 -17.77 8.74 11.29
CA GLN A 298 -18.35 7.42 11.52
C GLN A 298 -18.58 7.21 13.03
N PRO A 299 -19.80 6.84 13.46
CA PRO A 299 -20.07 6.44 14.83
C PRO A 299 -19.19 5.26 15.26
N LYS A 300 -18.90 5.19 16.57
CA LYS A 300 -18.10 4.13 17.16
C LYS A 300 -18.82 3.49 18.34
N CYS A 301 -18.53 2.24 18.60
CA CYS A 301 -19.00 1.55 19.79
C CYS A 301 -18.33 2.15 21.02
N THR A 302 -19.12 2.72 21.92
CA THR A 302 -18.63 3.35 23.15
C THR A 302 -19.40 2.82 24.35
N SER A 303 -18.72 2.67 25.48
CA SER A 303 -19.39 2.30 26.71
C SER A 303 -20.38 3.39 27.11
N VAL A 304 -21.64 3.01 27.30
CA VAL A 304 -22.65 3.94 27.83
C VAL A 304 -22.34 4.12 29.31
N SER A 305 -21.46 5.06 29.63
CA SER A 305 -21.41 5.56 30.99
C SER A 305 -22.78 6.17 31.27
N VAL A 306 -23.54 5.54 32.16
CA VAL A 306 -24.95 5.85 32.53
C VAL A 306 -25.10 7.26 33.16
N GLY A 307 -24.14 8.17 32.98
CA GLY A 307 -24.04 9.46 33.65
C GLY A 307 -24.31 10.70 32.80
N SER A 308 -24.59 10.62 31.50
CA SER A 308 -24.79 11.84 30.70
C SER A 308 -25.78 11.65 29.54
N GLN A 309 -27.05 11.96 29.84
CA GLN A 309 -28.14 12.35 28.93
C GLN A 309 -28.05 11.80 27.49
N ALA A 310 -28.67 10.64 27.29
CA ALA A 310 -29.22 10.27 26.00
C ALA A 310 -30.34 11.27 25.63
N MET A 311 -29.98 12.35 24.91
CA MET A 311 -30.95 13.01 24.05
C MET A 311 -31.12 12.15 22.81
N SER A 312 -32.18 11.36 22.81
CA SER A 312 -32.71 10.68 21.63
C SER A 312 -32.91 11.70 20.51
N PHE A 313 -32.17 11.55 19.42
CA PHE A 313 -32.30 12.33 18.19
C PHE A 313 -33.60 12.03 17.39
N ALA A 314 -34.56 11.34 18.01
CA ALA A 314 -35.76 10.83 17.35
C ALA A 314 -37.00 11.74 17.50
N ASP A 315 -36.97 12.82 18.29
CA ASP A 315 -38.19 13.60 18.60
C ASP A 315 -38.20 15.06 18.09
N GLU A 316 -37.17 15.53 17.40
CA GLU A 316 -37.08 16.94 16.94
C GLU A 316 -37.33 17.11 15.44
N VAL A 317 -38.34 16.42 14.87
CA VAL A 317 -38.80 16.64 13.48
C VAL A 317 -40.32 16.87 13.35
N VAL A 318 -41.10 16.82 14.44
CA VAL A 318 -42.59 16.89 14.34
C VAL A 318 -43.22 18.19 14.85
N ALA A 319 -42.44 19.19 15.28
CA ALA A 319 -43.00 20.48 15.72
C ALA A 319 -42.64 21.65 14.78
N GLY A 320 -42.97 21.50 13.49
CA GLY A 320 -43.06 22.63 12.56
C GLY A 320 -44.51 23.12 12.50
N GLU A 321 -44.87 24.07 13.36
CA GLU A 321 -46.14 24.80 13.32
C GLU A 321 -46.36 25.41 11.93
N VAL A 322 -47.43 24.96 11.26
CA VAL A 322 -48.00 25.59 10.08
C VAL A 322 -48.75 26.84 10.54
N THR A 323 -48.07 27.99 10.53
CA THR A 323 -48.77 29.28 10.55
C THR A 323 -49.23 29.59 9.13
N GLY A 324 -50.51 29.32 8.86
CA GLY A 324 -51.19 29.78 7.65
C GLY A 324 -51.48 31.28 7.75
N GLU A 325 -50.90 32.06 6.84
CA GLU A 325 -51.37 33.40 6.51
C GLU A 325 -52.23 33.29 5.24
N GLU A 326 -53.55 33.46 5.42
CA GLU A 326 -54.51 33.68 4.35
C GLU A 326 -54.33 35.09 3.78
N GLU A 327 -53.75 35.23 2.59
CA GLU A 327 -53.86 36.46 1.80
C GLU A 327 -55.06 36.35 0.84
N SER A 328 -56.12 37.07 1.18
CA SER A 328 -57.36 37.17 0.42
C SER A 328 -57.20 38.17 -0.74
N MET A 329 -57.39 37.69 -1.97
CA MET A 329 -57.39 38.51 -3.18
C MET A 329 -58.82 39.00 -3.46
N VAL A 330 -59.06 40.29 -3.23
CA VAL A 330 -60.32 40.99 -3.55
C VAL A 330 -60.35 41.28 -5.06
N LEU A 331 -61.35 40.71 -5.75
CA LEU A 331 -61.79 41.18 -7.07
C LEU A 331 -62.86 42.27 -6.87
N GLU A 332 -62.67 43.41 -7.51
CA GLU A 332 -63.73 44.40 -7.78
C GLU A 332 -64.04 44.47 -9.29
N PRO A 333 -65.28 44.88 -9.65
CA PRO A 333 -65.93 44.58 -10.94
C PRO A 333 -65.55 45.46 -12.14
#